data_AF-A0A6H1P4L0-F1
#
_entry.id   AF-A0A6H1P4L0-F1
#
_cell.length_a   1.000
_cell.length_b   1.000
_cell.length_c   1.000
_cell.angle_alpha   90.00
_cell.angle_beta   90.00
_cell.angle_gamma   90.00
#
_symmetry.space_group_name_H-M   'P 1'
#
loop_
_entity.id
_entity.type
_entity.pdbx_description
1 polymer ?
#
loop_
_entity_poly.entity_id
_entity_poly.type
_entity_poly.pdbx_seq_one_letter_code
_entity_poly.pdbx_strand_id
1 'polypeptide(L)'
;MIEGKGLGGKKVHRVNASLTNKQAFKLNRLATACNLKPTTLAGLLIKRGLNDARLVSELQREHCTQSAYRVVVVNNNGELNFVLSGREDV
;
A
#
# COMPACT_ATOMS: atom_id res chain seq x y z
N MET A 1 -6.69 16.58 -8.84
CA MET A 1 -5.40 15.88 -9.00
C MET A 1 -4.48 16.86 -9.73
N ILE A 2 -3.42 17.37 -9.09
CA ILE A 2 -2.50 18.32 -9.74
C ILE A 2 -1.28 17.52 -10.19
N GLU A 3 -1.30 17.10 -11.45
CA GLU A 3 -0.11 16.60 -12.14
C GLU A 3 0.87 17.76 -12.30
N GLY A 4 2.07 17.67 -11.72
CA GLY A 4 3.15 18.61 -12.08
C GLY A 4 4.06 19.12 -10.95
N LYS A 5 3.79 18.89 -9.67
CA LYS A 5 4.71 19.31 -8.59
C LYS A 5 5.59 18.16 -8.10
N GLY A 6 6.58 17.78 -8.91
CA GLY A 6 7.57 16.74 -8.59
C GLY A 6 8.90 17.31 -8.07
N LEU A 7 9.57 16.57 -7.17
CA LEU A 7 10.95 16.81 -6.74
C LEU A 7 11.92 16.44 -7.89
N GLY A 8 12.12 17.34 -8.84
CA GLY A 8 13.09 17.15 -9.94
C GLY A 8 12.76 16.00 -10.88
N GLY A 9 11.53 15.93 -11.39
CA GLY A 9 11.11 14.94 -12.39
C GLY A 9 10.69 13.56 -11.84
N LYS A 10 10.82 13.31 -10.53
CA LYS A 10 10.28 12.09 -9.92
C LYS A 10 8.78 12.23 -9.64
N LYS A 11 7.98 11.34 -10.23
CA LYS A 11 6.53 11.18 -9.95
C LYS A 11 6.35 10.52 -8.58
N VAL A 12 6.53 11.31 -7.51
CA VAL A 12 6.28 10.85 -6.13
C VAL A 12 4.90 11.31 -5.69
N HIS A 13 4.04 10.37 -5.30
CA HIS A 13 2.77 10.70 -4.65
C HIS A 13 2.98 10.78 -3.14
N ARG A 14 2.77 11.96 -2.55
CA ARG A 14 2.85 12.16 -1.09
C ARG A 14 1.47 11.94 -0.48
N VAL A 15 1.38 10.96 0.41
CA VAL A 15 0.18 10.71 1.21
C VAL A 15 0.51 10.94 2.68
N ASN A 16 -0.37 11.65 3.39
CA ASN A 16 -0.27 11.80 4.84
C ASN A 16 -1.08 10.67 5.50
N ALA A 17 -0.41 9.82 6.28
CA ALA A 17 -1.07 8.76 7.02
C ALA A 17 -1.54 9.26 8.39
N SER A 18 -2.82 9.09 8.69
CA SER A 18 -3.36 9.31 10.03
C SER A 18 -3.12 8.06 10.87
N LEU A 19 -2.30 8.19 11.93
CA LEU A 19 -1.96 7.09 12.84
C LEU A 19 -2.48 7.38 14.24
N THR A 20 -2.97 6.35 14.92
CA THR A 20 -3.19 6.41 16.37
C THR A 20 -1.85 6.49 17.11
N ASN A 21 -1.85 7.01 18.34
CA ASN A 21 -0.66 7.07 19.19
C ASN A 21 0.01 5.69 19.36
N LYS A 22 -0.79 4.62 19.46
CA LYS A 22 -0.28 3.24 19.57
C LYS A 22 0.45 2.80 18.29
N GLN A 23 -0.10 3.11 17.12
CA GLN A 23 0.54 2.78 15.84
C GLN A 23 1.82 3.59 15.63
N ALA A 24 1.80 4.90 15.92
CA ALA A 24 2.98 5.75 15.83
C ALA A 24 4.11 5.27 16.75
N PHE A 25 3.78 4.86 17.99
CA PHE A 25 4.74 4.30 18.92
C PHE A 25 5.40 3.01 18.38
N LYS A 26 4.60 2.07 17.85
CA LYS A 26 5.12 0.83 17.25
C LYS A 26 6.01 1.12 16.04
N LEU A 27 5.57 2.01 15.15
CA LEU A 27 6.32 2.41 13.96
C LEU A 27 7.68 3.00 14.35
N ASN A 28 7.71 3.92 15.31
CA ASN A 28 8.94 4.55 15.78
C ASN A 28 9.90 3.53 16.40
N ARG A 29 9.41 2.63 17.25
CA ARG A 29 10.24 1.59 17.86
C ARG A 29 10.90 0.68 16.83
N LEU A 30 10.11 0.19 15.86
CA LEU A 30 10.64 -0.66 14.79
C LEU A 30 11.59 0.11 13.87
N ALA A 31 11.28 1.38 13.58
CA ALA A 31 12.15 2.24 12.78
C ALA A 31 13.52 2.42 13.44
N THR A 32 13.55 2.70 14.75
CA THR A 32 14.80 2.77 15.52
C THR A 32 15.56 1.44 15.48
N ALA A 33 14.88 0.32 15.72
CA ALA A 33 15.51 -1.00 15.72
C ALA A 33 16.13 -1.37 14.35
N CYS A 34 15.53 -0.91 13.25
CA CYS A 34 16.03 -1.14 11.90
C CYS A 34 16.97 -0.02 11.40
N ASN A 35 17.28 0.99 12.21
CA ASN A 35 18.03 2.18 11.80
C ASN A 35 17.44 2.89 10.57
N LEU A 36 16.11 3.05 10.55
CA LEU A 36 15.36 3.71 9.48
C LEU A 36 14.62 4.93 10.01
N LYS A 37 14.33 5.89 9.13
CA LYS A 37 13.35 6.95 9.43
C LYS A 37 11.95 6.33 9.49
N PRO A 38 11.05 6.76 10.41
CA PRO A 38 9.69 6.22 10.51
C PRO A 38 8.90 6.29 9.19
N THR A 39 9.07 7.37 8.42
CA THR A 39 8.45 7.55 7.10
C THR A 39 8.96 6.55 6.07
N THR A 40 10.26 6.26 6.07
CA THR A 40 10.87 5.24 5.20
C THR A 40 10.32 3.86 5.55
N LEU A 41 10.26 3.52 6.84
CA LEU A 41 9.71 2.24 7.29
C LEU A 41 8.22 2.12 6.91
N ALA A 42 7.42 3.18 7.10
CA ALA A 42 6.02 3.17 6.69
C ALA A 42 5.87 2.89 5.19
N GLY A 43 6.69 3.52 4.34
CA GLY A 43 6.71 3.25 2.90
C GLY A 43 7.09 1.80 2.58
N LEU A 44 8.05 1.21 3.30
CA LEU A 44 8.42 -0.20 3.15
C LEU A 44 7.30 -1.15 3.57
N LEU A 45 6.61 -0.86 4.67
CA LEU A 45 5.49 -1.66 5.14
C LEU A 45 4.33 -1.62 4.14
N ILE A 46 4.00 -0.45 3.59
CA ILE A 46 2.99 -0.31 2.53
C ILE A 46 3.41 -1.12 1.30
N LYS A 47 4.67 -0.96 0.84
CA LYS A 47 5.18 -1.70 -0.32
C LYS A 47 5.09 -3.21 -0.12
N ARG A 48 5.50 -3.71 1.05
CA ARG A 48 5.45 -5.15 1.35
C ARG A 48 4.01 -5.65 1.46
N GLY A 49 3.14 -4.88 2.11
CA GLY A 49 1.73 -5.26 2.26
C GLY A 49 0.97 -5.31 0.93
N LEU A 50 1.22 -4.35 0.03
CA LEU A 50 0.64 -4.36 -1.31
C LEU A 50 1.18 -5.51 -2.18
N ASN A 51 2.35 -6.06 -1.84
CA ASN A 51 2.94 -7.22 -2.51
C ASN A 51 2.71 -8.54 -1.75
N ASP A 52 1.74 -8.58 -0.83
CA ASP A 52 1.33 -9.78 -0.10
C ASP A 52 -0.13 -10.13 -0.44
N ALA A 53 -0.30 -11.17 -1.27
CA ALA A 53 -1.62 -11.58 -1.74
C ALA A 53 -2.56 -12.02 -0.61
N ARG A 54 -2.01 -12.58 0.49
CA ARG A 54 -2.81 -13.02 1.64
C ARG A 54 -3.35 -11.81 2.38
N LEU A 55 -2.48 -10.85 2.69
CA LEU A 55 -2.89 -9.61 3.36
C LEU A 55 -3.91 -8.83 2.53
N VAL A 56 -3.69 -8.72 1.21
CA VAL A 56 -4.65 -8.07 0.31
C VAL A 56 -6.01 -8.79 0.35
N SER A 57 -6.03 -10.12 0.28
CA SER A 57 -7.27 -10.91 0.35
C SER A 57 -8.00 -10.72 1.69
N GLU A 58 -7.27 -10.68 2.81
CA GLU A 58 -7.84 -10.47 4.14
C GLU A 58 -8.48 -9.09 4.26
N LEU A 59 -7.76 -8.04 3.85
CA LEU A 59 -8.28 -6.66 3.87
C LEU A 59 -9.52 -6.52 2.99
N GLN A 60 -9.56 -7.16 1.82
CA GLN A 60 -10.76 -7.17 0.98
C GLN A 60 -11.93 -7.90 1.62
N ARG A 61 -11.69 -9.00 2.33
CA ARG A 61 -12.74 -9.71 3.05
C ARG A 61 -13.31 -8.87 4.20
N GLU A 62 -12.46 -8.13 4.90
CA GLU A 62 -12.83 -7.34 6.08
C GLU A 62 -13.49 -6.00 5.72
N HIS A 63 -13.06 -5.35 4.63
CA HIS A 63 -13.42 -3.97 4.34
C HIS A 63 -14.15 -3.77 3.01
N CYS A 64 -14.13 -4.72 2.08
CA CYS A 64 -14.82 -4.57 0.80
C CYS A 64 -16.30 -4.98 0.94
N THR A 65 -17.18 -3.98 1.04
CA THR A 65 -18.63 -4.18 1.19
C THR A 65 -19.31 -4.68 -0.09
N GLN A 66 -18.77 -4.33 -1.26
CA GLN A 66 -19.33 -4.69 -2.56
C GLN A 66 -18.35 -5.58 -3.34
N SER A 67 -18.76 -6.81 -3.61
CA SER A 67 -17.91 -7.81 -4.27
C SER A 67 -17.40 -7.39 -5.65
N ALA A 68 -18.17 -6.58 -6.39
CA ALA A 68 -17.80 -6.08 -7.72
C ALA A 68 -16.56 -5.15 -7.74
N TYR A 69 -16.18 -4.57 -6.60
CA TYR A 69 -14.97 -3.74 -6.49
C TYR A 69 -13.75 -4.51 -5.99
N ARG A 70 -13.89 -5.84 -5.80
CA ARG A 70 -12.74 -6.64 -5.41
C ARG A 70 -11.72 -6.69 -6.53
N VAL A 71 -10.46 -6.61 -6.14
CA VAL A 71 -9.32 -6.79 -7.02
C VAL A 71 -8.91 -8.25 -7.05
N VAL A 72 -8.68 -8.74 -8.27
CA VAL A 72 -7.94 -9.96 -8.58
C VAL A 72 -6.46 -9.61 -8.56
N VAL A 73 -5.68 -10.41 -7.83
CA VAL A 73 -4.25 -10.23 -7.69
C VAL A 73 -3.56 -11.09 -8.75
N VAL A 74 -2.78 -10.46 -9.63
CA VAL A 74 -2.01 -11.11 -10.69
C VAL A 74 -0.53 -10.94 -10.40
N ASN A 75 0.20 -12.05 -10.29
CA ASN A 75 1.65 -12.00 -10.12
C ASN A 75 2.33 -11.85 -11.48
N ASN A 76 3.05 -10.76 -11.68
CA ASN A 76 3.88 -10.52 -12.86
C ASN A 76 5.34 -10.43 -12.42
N ASN A 77 6.10 -11.52 -12.61
CA ASN A 77 7.53 -11.59 -12.30
C ASN A 77 7.92 -11.14 -10.87
N GLY A 78 7.09 -11.45 -9.87
CA GLY A 78 7.35 -11.11 -8.46
C GLY A 78 6.72 -9.81 -7.98
N GLU A 79 6.05 -9.07 -8.87
CA GLU A 79 5.25 -7.89 -8.53
C GLU A 79 3.75 -8.19 -8.69
N LEU A 80 3.00 -7.94 -7.63
CA LEU A 80 1.54 -8.12 -7.63
C LEU A 80 0.86 -6.92 -8.27
N ASN A 81 0.09 -7.19 -9.31
CA ASN A 81 -0.77 -6.24 -10.01
C ASN A 81 -2.23 -6.49 -9.63
N PHE A 82 -3.02 -5.43 -9.54
CA PHE A 82 -4.44 -5.50 -9.16
C PHE A 82 -5.34 -5.20 -10.35
N VAL A 83 -6.25 -6.11 -10.66
CA VAL A 83 -7.23 -5.99 -11.74
C VAL A 83 -8.64 -6.07 -11.14
N LEU A 84 -9.58 -5.25 -11.59
CA LEU A 84 -10.95 -5.28 -11.06
C LEU A 84 -11.69 -6.55 -11.48
N SER A 85 -12.32 -7.23 -10.52
CA SER A 85 -13.21 -8.37 -10.74
C SER A 85 -14.53 -7.87 -11.32
N GLY A 86 -14.58 -7.67 -12.64
CA GLY A 86 -15.76 -7.15 -13.34
C GLY A 86 -15.49 -6.60 -14.74
N ARG A 87 -14.24 -6.60 -15.22
CA ARG A 87 -13.94 -6.43 -16.65
C ARG A 87 -13.59 -7.78 -17.26
N GLU A 88 -14.60 -8.50 -17.73
CA GLU A 88 -14.48 -9.62 -18.68
C GLU A 88 -14.20 -9.10 -20.12
N ASP A 89 -13.44 -8.01 -20.26
CA ASP A 89 -13.23 -7.32 -21.56
C ASP A 89 -11.78 -6.81 -21.71
N VAL A 90 -10.81 -7.69 -21.45
CA VAL A 90 -9.42 -7.59 -21.99
C VAL A 90 -8.95 -8.96 -22.40
#